data_AF-A0A210PFZ0-F1
#
_entry.id   AF-A0A210PFZ0-F1
#
_cell.length_a   1.000
_cell.length_b   1.000
_cell.length_c   1.000
_cell.angle_alpha   90.00
_cell.angle_beta   90.00
_cell.angle_gamma   90.00
#
_symmetry.space_group_name_H-M   'P 1'
#
loop_
_entity.id
_entity.type
_entity.pdbx_description
1 polymer ?
#
loop_
_entity_poly.entity_id
_entity_poly.type
_entity_poly.pdbx_seq_one_letter_code
_entity_poly.pdbx_strand_id
1 'polypeptide(L)'
;MAALGFKGLTRTGLVLFTVGLAFGFFLTYFFTTTRSWTPLNTGHMSRAQYVKNLIPLRPEHHMDNDETGPDKSVSWVDEAFHSHAGESDAEAKMLSKKVRVLCWVMTGPNNIETKARHVKATWGTRCNKLIFMSSQEVKDLPAVALPVKEGRDNLWAKTKEAFKYIYKHHMNDADWFMKADDDTFVIVENLRHFLNDKMSETPVYYGRRFKPYVRQGYMSGGAGYVLSHKAVQLLVEKGIDDSSVCRSDDGGAEDLELGRCMQKLGIEAGDSRDEMERERFMPFVPEHHLIPGILPKDMWYWSYSFYPAKQGPDCCSDYAITFHYVNPNMMYVLEYLVYHLKPYGYNTVSQVQCKGQEEVIQRSQGQGEKKAAVEETEKEIAKEEHKEKTDEQVKENEEKQNEETGKINAHEKDQEMKEENQEQNVEEKAHENEAEKEEEKQENTDTKDIKKNTETDNKVKPEEEKVEIDEERFQQITNKIIEKENKDKVDINNVKLYQVDAAVNTDEEIKKPKETIDNVKLYKPINS
;
A
#
# COMPACT_ATOMS: atom_id res chain seq x y z
N MET A 1 -20.52 -59.54 81.73
CA MET A 1 -21.66 -60.43 81.41
C MET A 1 -22.83 -59.57 80.96
N ALA A 2 -23.50 -59.92 79.85
CA ALA A 2 -24.91 -59.62 79.58
C ALA A 2 -25.28 -60.21 78.22
N ALA A 3 -25.76 -61.46 78.20
CA ALA A 3 -26.24 -62.09 76.97
C ALA A 3 -27.66 -61.63 76.65
N LEU A 4 -27.81 -60.70 75.69
CA LEU A 4 -29.11 -60.36 75.11
C LEU A 4 -29.49 -61.42 74.07
N GLY A 5 -30.14 -62.48 74.54
CA GLY A 5 -30.66 -63.53 73.67
C GLY A 5 -31.84 -63.04 72.84
N PHE A 6 -31.68 -63.03 71.50
CA PHE A 6 -32.76 -62.76 70.54
C PHE A 6 -33.80 -63.90 70.54
N LYS A 7 -34.69 -63.90 71.54
CA LYS A 7 -35.98 -64.61 71.45
C LYS A 7 -36.93 -63.79 70.59
N GLY A 8 -37.28 -64.29 69.40
CA GLY A 8 -38.37 -63.70 68.61
C GLY A 8 -38.17 -63.59 67.10
N LEU A 9 -37.06 -64.04 66.52
CA LEU A 9 -36.90 -64.04 65.07
C LEU A 9 -37.66 -65.23 64.44
N THR A 10 -38.96 -65.03 64.22
CA THR A 10 -39.82 -66.01 63.54
C THR A 10 -39.32 -66.28 62.12
N ARG A 11 -39.61 -67.47 61.56
CA ARG A 11 -39.31 -67.76 60.15
C ARG A 11 -39.86 -66.67 59.21
N THR A 12 -41.05 -66.16 59.51
CA THR A 12 -41.68 -65.04 58.80
C THR A 12 -40.88 -63.75 58.93
N GLY A 13 -40.39 -63.40 60.12
CA GLY A 13 -39.52 -62.23 60.32
C GLY A 13 -38.19 -62.34 59.59
N LEU A 14 -37.61 -63.55 59.53
CA LEU A 14 -36.36 -63.82 58.81
C LEU A 14 -36.58 -63.71 57.28
N VAL A 15 -37.70 -64.21 56.75
CA VAL A 15 -38.11 -64.03 55.35
C VAL A 15 -38.41 -62.56 55.02
N LEU A 16 -39.11 -61.83 55.90
CA LEU A 16 -39.37 -60.39 55.71
C LEU A 16 -38.07 -59.58 55.74
N PHE A 17 -37.10 -59.96 56.57
CA PHE A 17 -35.78 -59.33 56.62
C PHE A 17 -34.96 -59.62 55.36
N THR A 18 -34.96 -60.85 54.83
CA THR A 18 -34.24 -61.15 53.58
C THR A 18 -34.91 -60.55 52.35
N VAL A 19 -36.25 -60.52 52.29
CA VAL A 19 -37.00 -59.80 51.24
C VAL A 19 -36.75 -58.30 51.34
N GLY A 20 -36.74 -57.72 52.55
CA GLY A 20 -36.42 -56.32 52.79
C GLY A 20 -35.00 -55.95 52.38
N LEU A 21 -34.01 -56.81 52.66
CA LEU A 21 -32.63 -56.66 52.18
C LEU A 21 -32.54 -56.79 50.66
N ALA A 22 -33.17 -57.79 50.06
CA ALA A 22 -33.16 -57.97 48.61
C ALA A 22 -33.83 -56.80 47.88
N PHE A 23 -34.98 -56.32 48.39
CA PHE A 23 -35.67 -55.15 47.87
C PHE A 23 -34.87 -53.87 48.10
N GLY A 24 -34.22 -53.70 49.26
CA GLY A 24 -33.30 -52.59 49.53
C GLY A 24 -32.08 -52.59 48.61
N PHE A 25 -31.52 -53.77 48.32
CA PHE A 25 -30.43 -53.92 47.34
C PHE A 25 -30.90 -53.65 45.91
N PHE A 26 -32.09 -54.12 45.53
CA PHE A 26 -32.70 -53.80 44.23
C PHE A 26 -33.03 -52.32 44.09
N LEU A 27 -33.56 -51.68 45.13
CA LEU A 27 -33.90 -50.25 45.13
C LEU A 27 -32.62 -49.41 45.11
N THR A 28 -31.59 -49.80 45.87
CA THR A 28 -30.28 -49.11 45.85
C THR A 28 -29.58 -49.33 44.52
N TYR A 29 -29.59 -50.54 43.97
CA TYR A 29 -29.06 -50.83 42.63
C TYR A 29 -29.85 -50.09 41.55
N PHE A 30 -31.18 -50.01 41.65
CA PHE A 30 -32.01 -49.22 40.74
C PHE A 30 -31.73 -47.73 40.87
N PHE A 31 -31.53 -47.19 42.07
CA PHE A 31 -31.16 -45.78 42.26
C PHE A 31 -29.70 -45.47 41.90
N THR A 32 -28.74 -46.39 42.06
CA THR A 32 -27.36 -46.16 41.60
C THR A 32 -27.23 -46.38 40.09
N THR A 33 -27.95 -47.36 39.51
CA THR A 33 -28.03 -47.52 38.06
C THR A 33 -28.81 -46.40 37.41
N THR A 34 -30.00 -45.99 37.89
CA THR A 34 -30.71 -44.81 37.34
C THR A 34 -29.96 -43.49 37.58
N ARG A 35 -29.24 -43.32 38.69
CA ARG A 35 -28.32 -42.18 38.86
C ARG A 35 -27.06 -42.25 37.99
N SER A 36 -26.77 -43.41 37.39
CA SER A 36 -25.83 -43.57 36.26
C SER A 36 -26.52 -43.82 34.91
N TRP A 37 -27.86 -43.71 34.85
CA TRP A 37 -28.72 -43.81 33.67
C TRP A 37 -29.62 -42.58 33.49
N THR A 38 -29.22 -41.45 34.08
CA THR A 38 -29.34 -40.15 33.42
C THR A 38 -28.10 -39.29 33.68
N PRO A 39 -27.01 -39.45 32.93
CA PRO A 39 -26.71 -38.35 32.02
C PRO A 39 -27.92 -38.20 31.09
N LEU A 40 -28.49 -37.00 30.96
CA LEU A 40 -29.29 -36.74 29.78
C LEU A 40 -28.40 -37.07 28.59
N ASN A 41 -28.88 -37.89 27.65
CA ASN A 41 -28.18 -38.13 26.38
C ASN A 41 -28.33 -36.93 25.43
N THR A 42 -28.37 -35.71 25.98
CA THR A 42 -27.68 -34.58 25.36
C THR A 42 -26.23 -35.01 25.23
N GLY A 43 -25.86 -35.46 24.03
CA GLY A 43 -24.51 -35.95 23.79
C GLY A 43 -23.53 -34.90 24.27
N HIS A 44 -22.74 -35.24 25.30
CA HIS A 44 -21.57 -34.47 25.70
C HIS A 44 -20.48 -34.67 24.65
N MET A 45 -20.76 -34.20 23.44
CA MET A 45 -19.77 -33.53 22.61
C MET A 45 -18.95 -32.68 23.57
N SER A 46 -17.65 -32.97 23.63
CA SER A 46 -16.72 -32.13 24.39
C SER A 46 -16.92 -30.67 23.97
N ARG A 47 -16.58 -29.69 24.81
CA ARG A 47 -16.68 -28.27 24.42
C ARG A 47 -15.97 -28.02 23.08
N ALA A 48 -14.86 -28.71 22.82
CA ALA A 48 -14.18 -28.72 21.53
C ALA A 48 -15.05 -29.28 20.39
N GLN A 49 -15.80 -30.36 20.60
CA GLN A 49 -16.68 -30.95 19.58
C GLN A 49 -17.98 -30.15 19.36
N TYR A 50 -18.50 -29.46 20.38
CA TYR A 50 -19.58 -28.48 20.20
C TYR A 50 -19.11 -27.27 19.38
N VAL A 51 -17.94 -26.72 19.72
CA VAL A 51 -17.30 -25.65 18.91
C VAL A 51 -17.04 -26.11 17.48
N LYS A 52 -16.56 -27.34 17.24
CA LYS A 52 -16.36 -27.93 15.90
C LYS A 52 -17.63 -28.11 15.06
N ASN A 53 -18.81 -28.11 15.68
CA ASN A 53 -20.08 -28.25 14.99
C ASN A 53 -20.76 -26.89 14.71
N LEU A 54 -20.35 -25.81 15.37
CA LEU A 54 -20.80 -24.45 15.07
C LEU A 54 -19.79 -23.66 14.22
N ILE A 55 -18.50 -23.92 14.38
CA ILE A 55 -17.42 -23.28 13.62
C ILE A 55 -16.75 -24.37 12.76
N PRO A 56 -16.85 -24.32 11.42
CA PRO A 56 -16.24 -25.32 10.56
C PRO A 56 -14.73 -25.44 10.74
N LEU A 57 -14.26 -26.69 10.69
CA LEU A 57 -12.86 -27.06 10.93
C LEU A 57 -11.90 -26.68 9.80
N ARG A 58 -12.39 -26.54 8.57
CA ARG A 58 -11.62 -25.89 7.49
C ARG A 58 -12.23 -24.53 7.19
N PRO A 59 -11.43 -23.46 7.08
CA PRO A 59 -11.94 -22.12 6.79
C PRO A 59 -12.74 -22.03 5.49
N GLU A 60 -12.41 -22.86 4.50
CA GLU A 60 -13.11 -22.87 3.20
C GLU A 60 -14.62 -23.11 3.35
N HIS A 61 -15.09 -23.92 4.32
CA HIS A 61 -16.52 -24.19 4.49
C HIS A 61 -17.32 -23.04 5.11
N HIS A 62 -16.68 -21.94 5.54
CA HIS A 62 -17.42 -20.70 5.84
C HIS A 62 -18.01 -20.07 4.57
N MET A 63 -17.52 -20.44 3.39
CA MET A 63 -18.13 -20.08 2.10
C MET A 63 -19.37 -20.92 1.76
N ASP A 64 -19.48 -22.16 2.27
CA ASP A 64 -20.59 -23.07 1.92
C ASP A 64 -21.91 -22.65 2.59
N ASN A 65 -21.82 -21.92 3.70
CA ASN A 65 -22.94 -21.21 4.32
C ASN A 65 -23.08 -19.82 3.70
N ASP A 66 -23.45 -19.76 2.42
CA ASP A 66 -23.94 -18.57 1.73
C ASP A 66 -25.33 -18.16 2.28
N GLU A 67 -25.37 -17.84 3.59
CA GLU A 67 -26.49 -17.13 4.18
C GLU A 67 -26.61 -15.79 3.47
N THR A 68 -27.72 -15.59 2.74
CA THR A 68 -28.05 -14.29 2.17
C THR A 68 -28.06 -13.26 3.28
N GLY A 69 -27.21 -12.25 3.16
CA GLY A 69 -27.24 -11.10 4.06
C GLY A 69 -28.61 -10.43 4.06
N PRO A 70 -28.90 -9.56 5.04
CA PRO A 70 -30.22 -8.95 5.20
C PRO A 70 -30.71 -8.30 3.90
N ASP A 71 -31.99 -8.51 3.57
CA ASP A 71 -32.63 -8.06 2.32
C ASP A 71 -32.40 -6.57 2.02
N LYS A 72 -32.25 -5.76 3.07
CA LYS A 72 -31.86 -4.36 3.04
C LYS A 72 -30.61 -4.16 3.88
N SER A 73 -29.76 -3.22 3.48
CA SER A 73 -28.63 -2.76 4.29
C SER A 73 -29.09 -2.34 5.68
N VAL A 74 -28.44 -2.86 6.73
CA VAL A 74 -28.67 -2.43 8.10
C VAL A 74 -28.25 -0.97 8.26
N SER A 75 -29.17 -0.12 8.71
CA SER A 75 -28.88 1.26 9.12
C SER A 75 -28.82 1.34 10.64
N TRP A 76 -27.69 1.82 11.18
CA TRP A 76 -27.55 2.07 12.60
C TRP A 76 -28.26 3.39 12.98
N VAL A 77 -29.06 3.36 14.05
CA VAL A 77 -29.97 4.47 14.43
C VAL A 77 -29.31 5.42 15.44
N ASP A 78 -28.09 5.11 15.84
CA ASP A 78 -27.26 5.84 16.80
C ASP A 78 -26.87 7.26 16.31
N GLU A 79 -26.76 7.48 15.00
CA GLU A 79 -26.72 8.83 14.40
C GLU A 79 -27.90 9.72 14.87
N ALA A 80 -29.09 9.14 15.05
CA ALA A 80 -30.30 9.87 15.44
C ALA A 80 -30.46 10.05 16.97
N PHE A 81 -29.69 9.32 17.79
CA PHE A 81 -29.79 9.37 19.26
C PHE A 81 -28.67 10.15 19.95
N HIS A 82 -27.79 10.81 19.19
CA HIS A 82 -26.66 11.60 19.70
C HIS A 82 -25.67 10.83 20.60
N SER A 83 -25.69 9.48 20.60
CA SER A 83 -24.76 8.65 21.38
C SER A 83 -23.29 8.88 21.01
N HIS A 84 -23.03 9.35 19.79
CA HIS A 84 -21.70 9.69 19.26
C HIS A 84 -21.40 11.20 19.26
N ALA A 85 -22.28 12.06 19.80
CA ALA A 85 -22.15 13.51 19.66
C ALA A 85 -20.94 14.15 20.39
N GLY A 86 -20.25 13.39 21.25
CA GLY A 86 -18.99 13.79 21.89
C GLY A 86 -17.74 13.10 21.32
N GLU A 87 -17.88 12.26 20.29
CA GLU A 87 -16.77 11.51 19.70
C GLU A 87 -16.06 12.30 18.60
N SER A 88 -14.74 12.17 18.55
CA SER A 88 -13.91 12.81 17.52
C SER A 88 -13.33 11.76 16.59
N ASP A 89 -13.81 11.74 15.35
CA ASP A 89 -13.21 11.01 14.24
C ASP A 89 -12.15 11.87 13.50
N ALA A 90 -11.67 12.96 14.12
CA ALA A 90 -10.79 13.93 13.48
C ALA A 90 -9.45 13.31 13.03
N GLU A 91 -8.89 12.36 13.78
CA GLU A 91 -7.67 11.64 13.40
C GLU A 91 -7.92 10.74 12.17
N ALA A 92 -8.99 9.95 12.18
CA ALA A 92 -9.39 9.13 11.03
C ALA A 92 -9.67 9.98 9.78
N LYS A 93 -10.34 11.13 9.93
CA LYS A 93 -10.55 12.12 8.85
C LYS A 93 -9.25 12.76 8.37
N MET A 94 -8.30 13.04 9.25
CA MET A 94 -6.97 13.56 8.89
C MET A 94 -6.18 12.51 8.10
N LEU A 95 -6.11 11.28 8.60
CA LEU A 95 -5.46 10.15 7.94
C LEU A 95 -6.11 9.84 6.59
N SER A 96 -7.44 9.95 6.47
CA SER A 96 -8.16 9.76 5.20
C SER A 96 -7.78 10.80 4.12
N LYS A 97 -7.40 12.01 4.53
CA LYS A 97 -6.87 13.04 3.62
C LYS A 97 -5.38 12.85 3.29
N LYS A 98 -4.58 12.35 4.25
CA LYS A 98 -3.13 12.15 4.11
C LYS A 98 -2.77 10.86 3.37
N VAL A 99 -3.52 9.79 3.60
CA VAL A 99 -3.28 8.44 3.06
C VAL A 99 -4.50 8.05 2.24
N ARG A 100 -4.47 8.35 0.93
CA ARG A 100 -5.60 8.08 0.05
C ARG A 100 -5.55 6.62 -0.39
N VAL A 101 -6.60 5.86 -0.07
CA VAL A 101 -6.71 4.43 -0.38
C VAL A 101 -7.83 4.19 -1.40
N LEU A 102 -7.47 3.60 -2.55
CA LEU A 102 -8.43 2.99 -3.47
C LEU A 102 -8.59 1.52 -3.08
N CYS A 103 -9.82 1.14 -2.74
CA CYS A 103 -10.20 -0.25 -2.52
C CYS A 103 -10.79 -0.80 -3.81
N TRP A 104 -10.19 -1.86 -4.34
CA TRP A 104 -10.78 -2.64 -5.43
C TRP A 104 -11.16 -4.02 -4.93
N VAL A 105 -12.42 -4.37 -5.15
CA VAL A 105 -13.03 -5.59 -4.62
C VAL A 105 -13.23 -6.55 -5.78
N MET A 106 -12.56 -7.70 -5.73
CA MET A 106 -12.76 -8.77 -6.69
C MET A 106 -14.10 -9.46 -6.41
N THR A 107 -14.97 -9.51 -7.41
CA THR A 107 -16.30 -10.11 -7.31
C THR A 107 -16.71 -10.71 -8.66
N GLY A 108 -17.94 -11.22 -8.76
CA GLY A 108 -18.53 -11.68 -10.02
C GLY A 108 -20.06 -11.48 -10.02
N PRO A 109 -20.73 -11.58 -11.18
CA PRO A 109 -22.16 -11.27 -11.32
C PRO A 109 -23.08 -11.97 -10.31
N ASN A 110 -22.78 -13.22 -9.97
CA ASN A 110 -23.57 -14.01 -9.03
C ASN A 110 -23.40 -13.59 -7.56
N ASN A 111 -22.30 -12.90 -7.23
CA ASN A 111 -21.96 -12.46 -5.86
C ASN A 111 -22.43 -11.02 -5.57
N ILE A 112 -22.99 -10.32 -6.56
CA ILE A 112 -23.27 -8.89 -6.45
C ILE A 112 -24.35 -8.60 -5.40
N GLU A 113 -25.48 -9.30 -5.49
CA GLU A 113 -26.56 -9.18 -4.51
C GLU A 113 -26.27 -9.90 -3.19
N THR A 114 -25.54 -11.03 -3.24
CA THR A 114 -25.29 -11.86 -2.06
C THR A 114 -24.11 -11.38 -1.22
N LYS A 115 -23.13 -10.69 -1.80
CA LYS A 115 -21.86 -10.30 -1.12
C LYS A 115 -21.45 -8.85 -1.38
N ALA A 116 -21.23 -8.45 -2.64
CA ALA A 116 -20.60 -7.17 -2.96
C ALA A 116 -21.39 -5.94 -2.47
N ARG A 117 -22.73 -6.00 -2.47
CA ARG A 117 -23.57 -4.93 -1.89
C ARG A 117 -23.36 -4.74 -0.38
N HIS A 118 -23.02 -5.80 0.34
CA HIS A 118 -22.80 -5.76 1.79
C HIS A 118 -21.43 -5.13 2.13
N VAL A 119 -20.42 -5.36 1.30
CA VAL A 119 -19.16 -4.58 1.31
C VAL A 119 -19.43 -3.08 1.11
N LYS A 120 -20.23 -2.71 0.09
CA LYS A 120 -20.62 -1.31 -0.16
C LYS A 120 -21.42 -0.69 1.00
N ALA A 121 -22.22 -1.49 1.70
CA ALA A 121 -23.07 -1.05 2.81
C ALA A 121 -22.37 -1.03 4.19
N THR A 122 -21.13 -1.52 4.30
CA THR A 122 -20.36 -1.58 5.56
C THR A 122 -19.01 -0.89 5.37
N TRP A 123 -17.91 -1.63 5.45
CA TRP A 123 -16.55 -1.10 5.46
C TRP A 123 -16.15 -0.34 4.20
N GLY A 124 -16.70 -0.71 3.03
CA GLY A 124 -16.33 -0.11 1.74
C GLY A 124 -16.62 1.39 1.64
N THR A 125 -17.55 1.90 2.45
CA THR A 125 -17.87 3.33 2.58
C THR A 125 -16.67 4.18 3.04
N ARG A 126 -15.68 3.57 3.71
CA ARG A 126 -14.55 4.26 4.34
C ARG A 126 -13.35 4.43 3.41
N CYS A 127 -13.35 3.81 2.22
CA CYS A 127 -12.32 3.96 1.20
C CYS A 127 -12.40 5.35 0.53
N ASN A 128 -11.27 5.91 0.07
CA ASN A 128 -11.30 7.17 -0.69
C ASN A 128 -11.94 6.96 -2.07
N LYS A 129 -11.78 5.75 -2.62
CA LYS A 129 -12.47 5.28 -3.81
C LYS A 129 -12.75 3.78 -3.67
N LEU A 130 -13.96 3.36 -4.02
CA LEU A 130 -14.38 1.95 -4.00
C LEU A 130 -14.79 1.54 -5.41
N ILE A 131 -14.21 0.45 -5.90
CA ILE A 131 -14.48 -0.10 -7.24
C ILE A 131 -14.69 -1.60 -7.11
N PHE A 132 -15.73 -2.14 -7.75
CA PHE A 132 -15.95 -3.57 -7.84
C PHE A 132 -15.44 -4.07 -9.20
N MET A 133 -14.69 -5.17 -9.21
CA MET A 133 -14.11 -5.76 -10.41
C MET A 133 -14.88 -7.05 -10.75
N SER A 134 -15.65 -7.01 -11.83
CA SER A 134 -16.58 -8.05 -12.29
C SER A 134 -16.31 -8.37 -13.77
N SER A 135 -16.87 -9.44 -14.34
CA SER A 135 -16.91 -9.63 -15.81
C SER A 135 -18.06 -8.86 -16.49
N GLN A 136 -19.04 -8.39 -15.72
CA GLN A 136 -20.23 -7.70 -16.22
C GLN A 136 -20.49 -6.41 -15.44
N GLU A 137 -20.96 -5.40 -16.16
CA GLU A 137 -21.40 -4.12 -15.60
C GLU A 137 -22.73 -4.32 -14.85
N VAL A 138 -22.85 -3.73 -13.67
CA VAL A 138 -24.11 -3.69 -12.92
C VAL A 138 -24.41 -2.26 -12.51
N LYS A 139 -25.64 -1.82 -12.78
CA LYS A 139 -26.05 -0.41 -12.66
C LYS A 139 -26.04 0.14 -11.24
N ASP A 140 -26.24 -0.72 -10.24
CA ASP A 140 -26.44 -0.31 -8.83
C ASP A 140 -25.16 -0.37 -7.98
N LEU A 141 -24.06 -0.90 -8.54
CA LEU A 141 -22.71 -0.87 -7.95
C LEU A 141 -21.75 -0.13 -8.89
N PRO A 142 -20.66 0.49 -8.38
CA PRO A 142 -19.55 0.94 -9.23
C PRO A 142 -18.72 -0.28 -9.71
N ALA A 143 -19.35 -1.16 -10.48
CA ALA A 143 -18.80 -2.42 -10.97
C ALA A 143 -18.28 -2.26 -12.40
N VAL A 144 -16.97 -2.45 -12.56
CA VAL A 144 -16.28 -2.42 -13.85
C VAL A 144 -16.40 -3.78 -14.51
N ALA A 145 -16.85 -3.81 -15.76
CA ALA A 145 -16.85 -4.99 -16.62
C ALA A 145 -15.44 -5.21 -17.20
N LEU A 146 -14.68 -6.11 -16.61
CA LEU A 146 -13.38 -6.55 -17.12
C LEU A 146 -13.58 -7.55 -18.28
N PRO A 147 -12.77 -7.50 -19.35
CA PRO A 147 -12.95 -8.30 -20.57
C PRO A 147 -12.45 -9.75 -20.40
N VAL A 148 -12.86 -10.43 -19.33
CA VAL A 148 -12.37 -11.75 -18.90
C VAL A 148 -13.52 -12.67 -18.49
N LYS A 149 -13.26 -13.98 -18.50
CA LYS A 149 -14.24 -14.99 -18.09
C LYS A 149 -14.42 -15.03 -16.57
N GLU A 150 -15.59 -15.48 -16.13
CA GLU A 150 -15.83 -15.81 -14.72
C GLU A 150 -15.19 -17.12 -14.29
N GLY A 151 -15.12 -17.32 -12.96
CA GLY A 151 -14.67 -18.55 -12.33
C GLY A 151 -13.28 -18.44 -11.69
N ARG A 152 -13.02 -19.35 -10.74
CA ARG A 152 -11.82 -19.35 -9.89
C ARG A 152 -10.51 -19.48 -10.69
N ASP A 153 -10.56 -20.16 -11.82
CA ASP A 153 -9.39 -20.37 -12.69
C ASP A 153 -9.01 -19.12 -13.50
N ASN A 154 -9.87 -18.09 -13.54
CA ASN A 154 -9.65 -16.83 -14.26
C ASN A 154 -9.33 -15.64 -13.32
N LEU A 155 -9.08 -15.87 -12.02
CA LEU A 155 -8.81 -14.80 -11.06
C LEU A 155 -7.49 -14.05 -11.36
N TRP A 156 -6.49 -14.74 -11.91
CA TRP A 156 -5.27 -14.08 -12.38
C TRP A 156 -5.56 -13.14 -13.56
N ALA A 157 -6.37 -13.56 -14.54
CA ALA A 157 -6.84 -12.68 -15.62
C ALA A 157 -7.60 -11.46 -15.11
N LYS A 158 -8.52 -11.65 -14.15
CA LYS A 158 -9.20 -10.53 -13.47
C LYS A 158 -8.23 -9.56 -12.82
N THR A 159 -7.22 -10.06 -12.12
CA THR A 159 -6.22 -9.21 -11.45
C THR A 159 -5.36 -8.42 -12.46
N LYS A 160 -4.92 -9.05 -13.56
CA LYS A 160 -4.23 -8.36 -14.66
C LYS A 160 -5.04 -7.18 -15.20
N GLU A 161 -6.30 -7.42 -15.55
CA GLU A 161 -7.16 -6.39 -16.14
C GLU A 161 -7.67 -5.36 -15.12
N ALA A 162 -7.87 -5.74 -13.85
CA ALA A 162 -8.17 -4.82 -12.75
C ALA A 162 -7.04 -3.80 -12.55
N PHE A 163 -5.78 -4.25 -12.48
CA PHE A 163 -4.64 -3.35 -12.35
C PHE A 163 -4.42 -2.47 -13.58
N LYS A 164 -4.59 -3.00 -14.80
CA LYS A 164 -4.59 -2.19 -16.03
C LYS A 164 -5.66 -1.11 -16.01
N TYR A 165 -6.88 -1.44 -15.59
CA TYR A 165 -7.98 -0.48 -15.46
C TYR A 165 -7.67 0.61 -14.42
N ILE A 166 -7.24 0.21 -13.22
CA ILE A 166 -6.86 1.13 -12.13
C ILE A 166 -5.74 2.07 -12.59
N TYR A 167 -4.69 1.54 -13.22
CA TYR A 167 -3.56 2.33 -13.73
C TYR A 167 -4.01 3.34 -14.81
N LYS A 168 -4.88 2.93 -15.72
CA LYS A 168 -5.37 3.80 -16.81
C LYS A 168 -6.34 4.89 -16.33
N HIS A 169 -7.18 4.60 -15.33
CA HIS A 169 -8.32 5.45 -14.99
C HIS A 169 -8.24 6.12 -13.61
N HIS A 170 -7.51 5.53 -12.66
CA HIS A 170 -7.58 5.87 -11.24
C HIS A 170 -6.23 5.95 -10.52
N MET A 171 -5.10 5.90 -11.25
CA MET A 171 -3.76 5.94 -10.67
C MET A 171 -3.51 7.19 -9.81
N ASN A 172 -4.05 8.33 -10.23
CA ASN A 172 -3.91 9.60 -9.51
C ASN A 172 -4.95 9.79 -8.39
N ASP A 173 -5.97 8.93 -8.30
CA ASP A 173 -7.06 9.06 -7.33
C ASP A 173 -6.66 8.62 -5.91
N ALA A 174 -5.59 7.83 -5.78
CA ALA A 174 -5.10 7.27 -4.52
C ALA A 174 -3.57 7.12 -4.49
N ASP A 175 -3.01 6.97 -3.29
CA ASP A 175 -1.59 6.71 -3.04
C ASP A 175 -1.31 5.21 -2.79
N TRP A 176 -2.35 4.48 -2.40
CA TRP A 176 -2.30 3.05 -2.04
C TRP A 176 -3.52 2.32 -2.62
N PHE A 177 -3.29 1.08 -3.08
CA PHE A 177 -4.26 0.28 -3.83
C PHE A 177 -4.51 -1.04 -3.11
N MET A 178 -5.62 -1.12 -2.39
CA MET A 178 -6.01 -2.27 -1.57
C MET A 178 -6.90 -3.23 -2.38
N LYS A 179 -6.42 -4.46 -2.59
CA LYS A 179 -7.21 -5.58 -3.08
C LYS A 179 -7.94 -6.26 -1.93
N ALA A 180 -9.22 -6.50 -2.12
CA ALA A 180 -10.05 -7.33 -1.24
C ALA A 180 -10.90 -8.29 -2.09
N ASP A 181 -11.34 -9.40 -1.50
CA ASP A 181 -12.39 -10.25 -2.08
C ASP A 181 -13.76 -9.83 -1.51
N ASP A 182 -14.86 -10.27 -2.13
CA ASP A 182 -16.22 -9.90 -1.69
C ASP A 182 -16.68 -10.56 -0.37
N ASP A 183 -15.84 -11.41 0.22
CA ASP A 183 -15.92 -11.97 1.57
C ASP A 183 -14.72 -11.56 2.48
N THR A 184 -14.00 -10.47 2.13
CA THR A 184 -13.06 -9.80 3.05
C THR A 184 -13.74 -8.64 3.78
N PHE A 185 -13.49 -8.48 5.09
CA PHE A 185 -13.79 -7.26 5.85
C PHE A 185 -12.50 -6.47 6.09
N VAL A 186 -12.52 -5.14 5.87
CA VAL A 186 -11.32 -4.29 5.94
C VAL A 186 -11.54 -3.08 6.86
N ILE A 187 -10.77 -2.96 7.94
CA ILE A 187 -10.77 -1.79 8.82
C ILE A 187 -9.85 -0.73 8.20
N VAL A 188 -10.42 0.14 7.36
CA VAL A 188 -9.67 1.10 6.52
C VAL A 188 -8.90 2.13 7.36
N GLU A 189 -9.39 2.46 8.56
CA GLU A 189 -8.68 3.32 9.52
C GLU A 189 -7.37 2.69 9.99
N ASN A 190 -7.38 1.39 10.32
CA ASN A 190 -6.18 0.65 10.72
C ASN A 190 -5.19 0.48 9.55
N LEU A 191 -5.70 0.32 8.32
CA LEU A 191 -4.87 0.34 7.11
C LEU A 191 -4.14 1.68 6.97
N ARG A 192 -4.86 2.81 7.10
CA ARG A 192 -4.27 4.14 7.01
C ARG A 192 -3.27 4.42 8.14
N HIS A 193 -3.57 3.98 9.36
CA HIS A 193 -2.64 4.07 10.49
C HIS A 193 -1.33 3.32 10.19
N PHE A 194 -1.41 2.07 9.71
CA PHE A 194 -0.24 1.29 9.32
C PHE A 194 0.57 1.92 8.17
N LEU A 195 -0.08 2.61 7.22
CA LEU A 195 0.56 3.23 6.06
C LEU A 195 1.03 4.69 6.30
N ASN A 196 0.72 5.28 7.45
CA ASN A 196 0.88 6.72 7.74
C ASN A 196 2.34 7.22 7.70
N ASP A 197 3.30 6.33 7.95
CA ASP A 197 4.75 6.54 7.97
C ASP A 197 5.45 6.05 6.67
N LYS A 198 4.70 5.52 5.71
CA LYS A 198 5.26 4.83 4.52
C LYS A 198 5.16 5.69 3.27
N MET A 199 6.15 5.56 2.39
CA MET A 199 6.18 6.27 1.10
C MET A 199 5.52 5.43 0.01
N SER A 200 4.47 5.97 -0.61
CA SER A 200 3.79 5.34 -1.76
C SER A 200 4.68 5.23 -3.02
N GLU A 201 5.75 6.03 -3.09
CA GLU A 201 6.77 5.95 -4.15
C GLU A 201 7.81 4.85 -3.95
N THR A 202 7.85 4.19 -2.78
CA THR A 202 8.66 2.99 -2.58
C THR A 202 7.96 1.80 -3.27
N PRO A 203 8.65 0.98 -4.08
CA PRO A 203 8.04 -0.19 -4.73
C PRO A 203 7.86 -1.33 -3.72
N VAL A 204 6.73 -1.32 -3.01
CA VAL A 204 6.42 -2.25 -1.91
C VAL A 204 4.95 -2.67 -1.91
N TYR A 205 4.68 -3.87 -1.43
CA TYR A 205 3.33 -4.37 -1.17
C TYR A 205 3.26 -5.11 0.17
N TYR A 206 2.11 -5.01 0.83
CA TYR A 206 1.86 -5.53 2.18
C TYR A 206 0.61 -6.41 2.20
N GLY A 207 0.57 -7.39 3.10
CA GLY A 207 -0.54 -8.35 3.20
C GLY A 207 -0.13 -9.57 4.02
N ARG A 208 -0.95 -10.63 4.02
CA ARG A 208 -0.59 -11.86 4.76
C ARG A 208 0.48 -12.66 4.02
N ARG A 209 1.74 -12.57 4.46
CA ARG A 209 2.88 -13.20 3.78
C ARG A 209 2.92 -14.74 3.95
N PHE A 210 2.90 -15.45 2.83
CA PHE A 210 3.18 -16.89 2.72
C PHE A 210 4.53 -17.15 2.03
N LYS A 211 5.17 -18.28 2.32
CA LYS A 211 6.54 -18.64 1.88
C LYS A 211 6.74 -19.77 0.85
N PRO A 212 5.86 -20.78 0.65
CA PRO A 212 6.27 -22.04 -0.01
C PRO A 212 6.79 -21.95 -1.46
N TYR A 213 6.42 -20.91 -2.20
CA TYR A 213 6.53 -20.90 -3.68
C TYR A 213 7.24 -19.67 -4.27
N VAL A 214 7.61 -18.68 -3.44
CA VAL A 214 8.30 -17.46 -3.85
C VAL A 214 9.38 -17.18 -2.79
N ARG A 215 10.61 -16.86 -3.20
CA ARG A 215 11.75 -16.72 -2.27
C ARG A 215 11.55 -15.56 -1.30
N GLN A 216 10.98 -14.43 -1.76
CA GLN A 216 10.55 -13.35 -0.87
C GLN A 216 9.17 -13.56 -0.25
N GLY A 217 8.53 -14.72 -0.48
CA GLY A 217 7.12 -14.92 -0.20
C GLY A 217 6.18 -14.16 -1.13
N TYR A 218 4.88 -14.32 -0.87
CA TYR A 218 3.76 -13.70 -1.60
C TYR A 218 2.64 -13.40 -0.60
N MET A 219 1.74 -12.46 -0.90
CA MET A 219 0.65 -12.10 0.02
C MET A 219 -0.61 -12.90 -0.32
N SER A 220 -1.29 -13.47 0.67
CA SER A 220 -2.54 -14.23 0.47
C SER A 220 -3.62 -13.39 -0.22
N GLY A 221 -4.23 -13.94 -1.27
CA GLY A 221 -5.27 -13.25 -2.04
C GLY A 221 -6.49 -12.88 -1.21
N GLY A 222 -7.03 -13.84 -0.44
CA GLY A 222 -8.25 -13.66 0.36
C GLY A 222 -8.08 -12.75 1.57
N ALA A 223 -6.92 -12.81 2.24
CA ALA A 223 -6.58 -11.85 3.29
C ALA A 223 -6.55 -10.39 2.79
N GLY A 224 -6.52 -10.19 1.47
CA GLY A 224 -6.28 -8.92 0.85
C GLY A 224 -4.81 -8.50 0.94
N TYR A 225 -4.44 -7.58 0.06
CA TYR A 225 -3.10 -7.02 0.00
C TYR A 225 -3.17 -5.57 -0.50
N VAL A 226 -2.24 -4.73 -0.06
CA VAL A 226 -2.14 -3.33 -0.47
C VAL A 226 -0.83 -3.09 -1.21
N LEU A 227 -0.92 -2.50 -2.40
CA LEU A 227 0.23 -2.07 -3.20
C LEU A 227 0.44 -0.57 -3.04
N SER A 228 1.69 -0.14 -3.03
CA SER A 228 2.04 1.26 -3.19
C SER A 228 1.75 1.76 -4.61
N HIS A 229 1.61 3.08 -4.78
CA HIS A 229 1.54 3.72 -6.09
C HIS A 229 2.68 3.24 -7.02
N LYS A 230 3.93 3.17 -6.53
CA LYS A 230 5.04 2.69 -7.36
C LYS A 230 4.96 1.21 -7.73
N ALA A 231 4.46 0.37 -6.83
CA ALA A 231 4.27 -1.06 -7.11
C ALA A 231 3.24 -1.29 -8.22
N VAL A 232 2.11 -0.56 -8.21
CA VAL A 232 1.11 -0.65 -9.29
C VAL A 232 1.68 -0.16 -10.62
N GLN A 233 2.43 0.95 -10.62
CA GLN A 233 3.06 1.48 -11.84
C GLN A 233 3.99 0.44 -12.47
N LEU A 234 4.92 -0.11 -11.69
CA LEU A 234 5.88 -1.10 -12.18
C LEU A 234 5.21 -2.41 -12.62
N LEU A 235 4.17 -2.86 -11.92
CA LEU A 235 3.40 -4.05 -12.29
C LEU A 235 2.77 -3.89 -13.68
N VAL A 236 2.16 -2.74 -13.97
CA VAL A 236 1.46 -2.52 -15.25
C VAL A 236 2.42 -2.15 -16.37
N GLU A 237 3.36 -1.23 -16.14
CA GLU A 237 4.31 -0.77 -17.18
C GLU A 237 5.33 -1.83 -17.60
N LYS A 238 5.72 -2.74 -16.70
CA LYS A 238 6.87 -3.65 -16.89
C LYS A 238 6.61 -5.12 -16.53
N GLY A 239 5.42 -5.42 -16.00
CA GLY A 239 5.09 -6.75 -15.49
C GLY A 239 4.10 -7.49 -16.37
N ILE A 240 2.84 -7.04 -16.35
CA ILE A 240 1.68 -7.85 -16.80
C ILE A 240 1.82 -8.33 -18.26
N ASP A 241 2.29 -7.48 -19.16
CA ASP A 241 2.40 -7.80 -20.59
C ASP A 241 3.80 -8.34 -20.98
N ASP A 242 4.74 -8.47 -20.03
CA ASP A 242 6.06 -9.10 -20.22
C ASP A 242 6.02 -10.56 -19.70
N SER A 243 6.05 -11.52 -20.62
CA SER A 243 6.01 -12.96 -20.32
C SER A 243 7.26 -13.50 -19.61
N SER A 244 8.37 -12.76 -19.63
CA SER A 244 9.56 -13.09 -18.84
C SER A 244 9.37 -12.73 -17.36
N VAL A 245 8.52 -11.73 -17.09
CA VAL A 245 8.15 -11.26 -15.75
C VAL A 245 6.89 -11.98 -15.26
N CYS A 246 5.73 -11.64 -15.82
CA CYS A 246 4.45 -12.21 -15.40
C CYS A 246 4.05 -13.44 -16.23
N ARG A 247 3.18 -14.27 -15.66
CA ARG A 247 2.53 -15.36 -16.38
C ARG A 247 1.55 -14.74 -17.41
N SER A 248 1.81 -14.98 -18.69
CA SER A 248 1.07 -14.37 -19.80
C SER A 248 -0.35 -14.92 -19.97
N ASP A 249 -0.55 -16.23 -19.78
CA ASP A 249 -1.88 -16.83 -19.79
C ASP A 249 -2.73 -16.45 -18.56
N ASP A 250 -3.98 -16.86 -18.58
CA ASP A 250 -5.03 -16.42 -17.67
C ASP A 250 -5.17 -17.26 -16.39
N GLY A 251 -4.49 -18.41 -16.33
CA GLY A 251 -4.56 -19.35 -15.22
C GLY A 251 -3.47 -19.16 -14.18
N GLY A 252 -3.55 -19.97 -13.12
CA GLY A 252 -2.67 -19.92 -11.95
C GLY A 252 -3.38 -19.37 -10.71
N ALA A 253 -2.77 -19.59 -9.54
CA ALA A 253 -3.26 -18.99 -8.30
C ALA A 253 -2.91 -17.48 -8.31
N GLU A 254 -3.93 -16.63 -8.35
CA GLU A 254 -3.86 -15.17 -8.49
C GLU A 254 -2.76 -14.53 -7.63
N ASP A 255 -2.76 -14.86 -6.35
CA ASP A 255 -1.87 -14.31 -5.34
C ASP A 255 -0.41 -14.78 -5.48
N LEU A 256 -0.23 -16.04 -5.89
CA LEU A 256 1.07 -16.63 -6.20
C LEU A 256 1.67 -16.05 -7.49
N GLU A 257 0.88 -15.92 -8.57
CA GLU A 257 1.37 -15.35 -9.82
C GLU A 257 1.71 -13.86 -9.64
N LEU A 258 0.89 -13.10 -8.89
CA LEU A 258 1.23 -11.73 -8.49
C LEU A 258 2.56 -11.69 -7.71
N GLY A 259 2.73 -12.53 -6.68
CA GLY A 259 3.96 -12.58 -5.89
C GLY A 259 5.21 -12.90 -6.72
N ARG A 260 5.08 -13.73 -7.77
CA ARG A 260 6.15 -14.00 -8.74
C ARG A 260 6.47 -12.77 -9.58
N CYS A 261 5.47 -12.05 -10.08
CA CYS A 261 5.67 -10.77 -10.78
C CYS A 261 6.42 -9.78 -9.89
N MET A 262 5.95 -9.56 -8.66
CA MET A 262 6.57 -8.64 -7.69
C MET A 262 8.04 -8.96 -7.45
N GLN A 263 8.38 -10.25 -7.26
CA GLN A 263 9.77 -10.66 -7.02
C GLN A 263 10.68 -10.38 -8.22
N LYS A 264 10.22 -10.59 -9.45
CA LYS A 264 11.01 -10.34 -10.67
C LYS A 264 11.14 -8.84 -10.97
N LEU A 265 10.12 -8.04 -10.64
CA LEU A 265 10.14 -6.58 -10.74
C LEU A 265 10.99 -5.88 -9.67
N GLY A 266 11.47 -6.63 -8.67
CA GLY A 266 12.18 -6.06 -7.51
C GLY A 266 11.26 -5.29 -6.54
N ILE A 267 9.95 -5.54 -6.59
CA ILE A 267 8.97 -4.95 -5.68
C ILE A 267 8.98 -5.75 -4.37
N GLU A 268 9.24 -5.07 -3.26
CA GLU A 268 9.45 -5.70 -1.96
C GLU A 268 8.13 -6.22 -1.36
N ALA A 269 8.12 -7.50 -0.97
CA ALA A 269 7.14 -8.03 -0.04
C ALA A 269 7.46 -7.51 1.37
N GLY A 270 6.80 -6.43 1.79
CA GLY A 270 7.07 -5.77 3.06
C GLY A 270 6.49 -6.52 4.27
N ASP A 271 7.06 -6.30 5.46
CA ASP A 271 6.48 -6.79 6.71
C ASP A 271 5.31 -5.90 7.13
N SER A 272 4.17 -6.52 7.46
CA SER A 272 2.95 -5.84 7.88
C SER A 272 2.55 -6.13 9.32
N ARG A 273 3.40 -6.81 10.09
CA ARG A 273 3.14 -7.10 11.51
C ARG A 273 3.24 -5.82 12.34
N ASP A 274 2.76 -5.88 13.58
CA ASP A 274 2.96 -4.81 14.55
C ASP A 274 4.28 -4.94 15.33
N GLU A 275 4.52 -3.99 16.24
CA GLU A 275 5.70 -3.89 17.08
C GLU A 275 5.87 -5.09 18.03
N MET A 276 4.81 -5.88 18.23
CA MET A 276 4.78 -7.13 18.99
C MET A 276 4.83 -8.39 18.09
N GLU A 277 5.15 -8.19 16.81
CA GLU A 277 5.16 -9.21 15.76
C GLU A 277 3.80 -9.90 15.53
N ARG A 278 2.68 -9.23 15.86
CA ARG A 278 1.34 -9.76 15.63
C ARG A 278 0.86 -9.41 14.23
N GLU A 279 0.06 -10.30 13.64
CA GLU A 279 -0.40 -10.15 12.26
C GLU A 279 -1.46 -9.04 12.14
N ARG A 280 -1.52 -8.38 10.97
CA ARG A 280 -2.56 -7.40 10.63
C ARG A 280 -3.52 -7.87 9.55
N PHE A 281 -3.09 -8.78 8.68
CA PHE A 281 -3.90 -9.32 7.58
C PHE A 281 -4.26 -10.78 7.90
N MET A 282 -5.56 -11.07 8.07
CA MET A 282 -6.02 -12.39 8.51
C MET A 282 -6.64 -13.17 7.35
N PRO A 283 -6.09 -14.34 6.96
CA PRO A 283 -6.60 -15.13 5.83
C PRO A 283 -7.87 -15.93 6.14
N PHE A 284 -8.39 -15.82 7.38
CA PHE A 284 -9.60 -16.51 7.86
C PHE A 284 -10.40 -15.59 8.80
N VAL A 285 -11.61 -16.05 9.15
CA VAL A 285 -12.52 -15.41 10.10
C VAL A 285 -11.89 -15.16 11.48
N PRO A 286 -12.38 -14.18 12.27
CA PRO A 286 -11.80 -13.82 13.56
C PRO A 286 -11.61 -15.00 14.53
N GLU A 287 -12.60 -15.89 14.65
CA GLU A 287 -12.56 -17.02 15.59
C GLU A 287 -11.42 -18.02 15.32
N HIS A 288 -10.99 -18.16 14.07
CA HIS A 288 -9.91 -19.08 13.68
C HIS A 288 -8.53 -18.62 14.15
N HIS A 289 -8.37 -17.31 14.39
CA HIS A 289 -7.16 -16.72 14.95
C HIS A 289 -7.27 -16.47 16.46
N LEU A 290 -8.41 -15.95 16.92
CA LEU A 290 -8.64 -15.54 18.30
C LEU A 290 -8.87 -16.70 19.28
N ILE A 291 -9.35 -17.86 18.81
CA ILE A 291 -9.66 -19.01 19.68
C ILE A 291 -8.63 -20.13 19.48
N PRO A 292 -7.76 -20.39 20.48
CA PRO A 292 -6.74 -21.43 20.38
C PRO A 292 -7.32 -22.83 20.12
N GLY A 293 -6.74 -23.54 19.15
CA GLY A 293 -7.07 -24.94 18.88
C GLY A 293 -8.31 -25.18 18.01
N ILE A 294 -8.90 -24.15 17.38
CA ILE A 294 -9.90 -24.35 16.31
C ILE A 294 -9.23 -24.90 15.05
N LEU A 295 -8.23 -24.19 14.52
CA LEU A 295 -7.48 -24.66 13.35
C LEU A 295 -6.68 -25.94 13.68
N PRO A 296 -6.77 -27.02 12.86
CA PRO A 296 -5.95 -28.22 13.01
C PRO A 296 -4.45 -27.90 12.91
N LYS A 297 -3.61 -28.46 13.80
CA LYS A 297 -2.16 -28.17 13.86
C LYS A 297 -1.36 -28.68 12.66
N ASP A 298 -1.93 -29.61 11.91
CA ASP A 298 -1.43 -30.21 10.68
C ASP A 298 -1.91 -29.49 9.41
N MET A 299 -2.75 -28.45 9.54
CA MET A 299 -3.22 -27.64 8.42
C MET A 299 -2.08 -26.90 7.71
N TRP A 300 -2.21 -26.77 6.38
CA TRP A 300 -1.27 -26.05 5.50
C TRP A 300 -0.89 -24.64 6.00
N TYR A 301 -1.80 -23.93 6.67
CA TYR A 301 -1.61 -22.57 7.18
C TYR A 301 -0.32 -22.39 8.00
N TRP A 302 0.00 -23.35 8.85
CA TRP A 302 1.16 -23.31 9.75
C TRP A 302 2.49 -23.44 9.00
N SER A 303 2.53 -24.27 7.95
CA SER A 303 3.71 -24.44 7.11
C SER A 303 3.83 -23.37 6.02
N TYR A 304 2.71 -22.77 5.60
CA TYR A 304 2.67 -21.70 4.60
C TYR A 304 3.05 -20.33 5.14
N SER A 305 2.71 -20.03 6.40
CA SER A 305 2.99 -18.72 7.00
C SER A 305 4.48 -18.38 6.96
N PHE A 306 4.83 -17.21 6.42
CA PHE A 306 6.22 -16.77 6.30
C PHE A 306 6.84 -16.62 7.70
N TYR A 307 6.16 -15.85 8.56
CA TYR A 307 6.42 -15.73 9.98
C TYR A 307 5.70 -16.86 10.76
N PRO A 308 6.19 -17.28 11.93
CA PRO A 308 5.49 -18.27 12.76
C PRO A 308 4.12 -17.76 13.22
N ALA A 309 3.04 -18.35 12.72
CA ALA A 309 1.68 -17.96 13.09
C ALA A 309 1.38 -18.26 14.57
N LYS A 310 0.77 -17.29 15.25
CA LYS A 310 0.28 -17.40 16.64
C LYS A 310 -1.25 -17.52 16.65
N GLN A 311 -1.81 -18.03 17.75
CA GLN A 311 -3.25 -18.18 17.97
C GLN A 311 -3.60 -17.68 19.38
N GLY A 312 -4.83 -17.22 19.60
CA GLY A 312 -5.24 -16.57 20.85
C GLY A 312 -4.93 -15.07 20.85
N PRO A 313 -4.87 -14.42 22.03
CA PRO A 313 -4.66 -12.98 22.14
C PRO A 313 -3.41 -12.44 21.42
N ASP A 314 -2.36 -13.26 21.31
CA ASP A 314 -1.10 -12.90 20.64
C ASP A 314 -1.12 -13.13 19.12
N CYS A 315 -2.23 -13.54 18.51
CA CYS A 315 -2.33 -13.73 17.06
C CYS A 315 -2.23 -12.42 16.28
N CYS A 316 -2.87 -11.39 16.83
CA CYS A 316 -3.50 -10.35 16.05
C CYS A 316 -3.19 -8.99 16.65
N SER A 317 -2.81 -8.04 15.80
CA SER A 317 -2.61 -6.67 16.24
C SER A 317 -3.92 -6.07 16.75
N ASP A 318 -3.84 -5.20 17.77
CA ASP A 318 -5.00 -4.41 18.22
C ASP A 318 -5.50 -3.49 17.10
N TYR A 319 -4.62 -3.15 16.15
CA TYR A 319 -4.95 -2.50 14.89
C TYR A 319 -4.82 -3.49 13.71
N ALA A 320 -5.54 -4.61 13.80
CA ALA A 320 -5.72 -5.54 12.68
C ALA A 320 -6.45 -4.85 11.52
N ILE A 321 -6.13 -5.22 10.29
CA ILE A 321 -6.58 -4.56 9.07
C ILE A 321 -7.64 -5.38 8.34
N THR A 322 -7.47 -6.69 8.20
CA THR A 322 -8.42 -7.54 7.45
C THR A 322 -8.78 -8.84 8.15
N PHE A 323 -9.98 -9.34 7.84
CA PHE A 323 -10.42 -10.71 8.06
C PHE A 323 -11.09 -11.24 6.79
N HIS A 324 -10.84 -12.49 6.43
CA HIS A 324 -11.35 -13.14 5.22
C HIS A 324 -12.32 -14.29 5.54
N TYR A 325 -13.06 -14.78 4.55
CA TYR A 325 -14.21 -15.67 4.72
C TYR A 325 -15.31 -15.07 5.62
N VAL A 326 -15.40 -13.74 5.66
CA VAL A 326 -16.42 -13.00 6.42
C VAL A 326 -17.69 -12.94 5.58
N ASN A 327 -18.66 -13.79 5.92
CA ASN A 327 -19.97 -13.78 5.27
C ASN A 327 -20.75 -12.47 5.53
N PRO A 328 -21.81 -12.17 4.75
CA PRO A 328 -22.55 -10.90 4.85
C PRO A 328 -23.08 -10.58 6.25
N ASN A 329 -23.60 -11.59 6.96
CA ASN A 329 -24.11 -11.41 8.33
C ASN A 329 -22.98 -11.03 9.29
N MET A 330 -21.83 -11.67 9.17
CA MET A 330 -20.64 -11.35 9.96
C MET A 330 -20.04 -9.99 9.60
N MET A 331 -20.20 -9.48 8.37
CA MET A 331 -19.81 -8.10 8.03
C MET A 331 -20.59 -7.07 8.88
N TYR A 332 -21.90 -7.24 9.07
CA TYR A 332 -22.68 -6.34 9.94
C TYR A 332 -22.36 -6.52 11.43
N VAL A 333 -22.01 -7.73 11.87
CA VAL A 333 -21.52 -7.96 13.23
C VAL A 333 -20.18 -7.25 13.45
N LEU A 334 -19.24 -7.34 12.51
CA LEU A 334 -17.96 -6.64 12.60
C LEU A 334 -18.13 -5.11 12.50
N GLU A 335 -19.00 -4.61 11.62
CA GLU A 335 -19.37 -3.19 11.55
C GLU A 335 -19.83 -2.70 12.94
N TYR A 336 -20.79 -3.41 13.56
CA TYR A 336 -21.27 -3.10 14.90
C TYR A 336 -20.15 -3.12 15.96
N LEU A 337 -19.38 -4.21 16.03
CA LEU A 337 -18.35 -4.41 17.05
C LEU A 337 -17.17 -3.43 16.92
N VAL A 338 -16.86 -2.95 15.72
CA VAL A 338 -15.73 -2.04 15.46
C VAL A 338 -16.13 -0.56 15.59
N TYR A 339 -17.31 -0.17 15.11
CA TYR A 339 -17.66 1.25 14.98
C TYR A 339 -18.76 1.73 15.95
N HIS A 340 -19.69 0.86 16.35
CA HIS A 340 -20.92 1.24 17.07
C HIS A 340 -20.91 0.80 18.54
N LEU A 341 -20.45 -0.42 18.85
CA LEU A 341 -20.37 -0.94 20.22
C LEU A 341 -19.29 -0.21 21.02
N LYS A 342 -19.67 0.40 22.16
CA LYS A 342 -18.73 1.06 23.07
C LYS A 342 -19.01 0.70 24.53
N PRO A 343 -18.00 0.22 25.29
CA PRO A 343 -18.15 0.03 26.73
C PRO A 343 -18.14 1.39 27.43
N TYR A 344 -19.21 1.68 28.18
CA TYR A 344 -19.36 2.94 28.91
C TYR A 344 -18.16 3.20 29.85
N GLY A 345 -17.63 4.43 29.81
CA GLY A 345 -16.49 4.84 30.63
C GLY A 345 -15.10 4.59 30.00
N TYR A 346 -15.03 3.96 28.83
CA TYR A 346 -13.78 3.82 28.07
C TYR A 346 -13.76 4.81 26.90
N ASN A 347 -12.83 5.76 26.94
CA ASN A 347 -12.56 6.66 25.82
C ASN A 347 -11.40 6.09 25.01
N THR A 348 -11.66 5.62 23.78
CA THR A 348 -10.63 5.20 22.81
C THR A 348 -9.93 6.41 22.19
N VAL A 349 -9.24 7.19 23.03
CA VAL A 349 -8.36 8.27 22.56
C VAL A 349 -6.98 7.69 22.37
N SER A 350 -6.54 7.57 21.12
CA SER A 350 -5.14 7.35 20.77
C SER A 350 -4.32 8.57 21.18
N GLN A 351 -3.91 8.62 22.45
CA GLN A 351 -2.87 9.52 22.93
C GLN A 351 -1.51 9.06 22.38
N VAL A 352 -1.31 9.20 21.06
CA VAL A 352 0.02 9.18 20.47
C VAL A 352 0.70 10.48 20.91
N GLN A 353 1.31 10.45 22.09
CA GLN A 353 2.32 11.43 22.44
C GLN A 353 3.44 11.31 21.40
N CYS A 354 3.48 12.25 20.46
CA CYS A 354 4.60 12.47 19.57
C CYS A 354 5.85 12.89 20.37
N LYS A 355 6.51 11.92 21.02
CA LYS A 355 7.85 12.05 21.60
C LYS A 355 8.84 12.33 20.47
N GLY A 356 8.94 13.61 20.13
CA GLY A 356 9.63 14.10 18.95
C GLY A 356 9.19 15.51 18.52
N GLN A 357 8.02 15.99 18.95
CA GLN A 357 7.63 17.38 18.68
C GLN A 357 8.17 18.39 19.70
N GLU A 358 8.36 18.04 20.97
CA GLU A 358 8.86 19.01 21.97
C GLU A 358 10.32 19.46 21.70
N GLU A 359 11.23 18.54 21.34
CA GLU A 359 12.61 18.91 20.95
C GLU A 359 12.67 19.68 19.63
N VAL A 360 11.79 19.38 18.68
CA VAL A 360 11.70 20.10 17.39
C VAL A 360 11.09 21.50 17.59
N ILE A 361 10.09 21.65 18.46
CA ILE A 361 9.48 22.94 18.80
C ILE A 361 10.48 23.83 19.55
N GLN A 362 11.25 23.29 20.52
CA GLN A 362 12.29 24.08 21.19
C GLN A 362 13.41 24.50 20.21
N ARG A 363 13.81 23.63 19.27
CA ARG A 363 14.77 24.01 18.21
C ARG A 363 14.20 25.00 17.20
N SER A 364 12.93 24.90 16.82
CA SER A 364 12.31 25.80 15.84
C SER A 364 11.94 27.16 16.44
N GLN A 365 11.58 27.23 17.73
CA GLN A 365 11.40 28.49 18.45
C GLN A 365 12.73 29.23 18.62
N GLY A 366 13.78 28.55 19.08
CA GLY A 366 15.13 29.13 19.19
C GLY A 366 15.79 29.49 17.84
N GLN A 367 15.34 28.89 16.73
CA GLN A 367 15.72 29.32 15.37
C GLN A 367 14.83 30.44 14.84
N GLY A 368 13.54 30.47 15.17
CA GLY A 368 12.60 31.52 14.79
C GLY A 368 12.98 32.88 15.38
N GLU A 369 13.30 32.93 16.66
CA GLU A 369 13.76 34.15 17.33
C GLU A 369 15.10 34.66 16.76
N LYS A 370 16.05 33.75 16.48
CA LYS A 370 17.32 34.12 15.83
C LYS A 370 17.11 34.59 14.40
N LYS A 371 16.20 33.98 13.64
CA LYS A 371 15.92 34.37 12.26
C LYS A 371 15.19 35.71 12.20
N ALA A 372 14.24 35.95 13.10
CA ALA A 372 13.57 37.25 13.23
C ALA A 372 14.56 38.36 13.62
N ALA A 373 15.44 38.12 14.61
CA ALA A 373 16.47 39.08 15.01
C ALA A 373 17.46 39.38 13.86
N VAL A 374 17.88 38.37 13.09
CA VAL A 374 18.72 38.56 11.90
C VAL A 374 17.98 39.34 10.81
N GLU A 375 16.72 39.01 10.53
CA GLU A 375 15.91 39.70 9.50
C GLU A 375 15.57 41.15 9.89
N GLU A 376 15.48 41.45 11.18
CA GLU A 376 15.29 42.80 11.72
C GLU A 376 16.61 43.60 11.66
N THR A 377 17.74 42.97 12.03
CA THR A 377 19.08 43.58 11.87
C THR A 377 19.43 43.83 10.40
N GLU A 378 19.12 42.90 9.49
CA GLU A 378 19.30 43.08 8.04
C GLU A 378 18.42 44.20 7.48
N LYS A 379 17.21 44.41 8.04
CA LYS A 379 16.34 45.54 7.67
C LYS A 379 16.80 46.88 8.24
N GLU A 380 17.53 46.90 9.36
CA GLU A 380 18.18 48.12 9.85
C GLU A 380 19.44 48.43 9.04
N ILE A 381 20.31 47.44 8.79
CA ILE A 381 21.49 47.60 7.93
C ILE A 381 21.09 48.05 6.52
N ALA A 382 20.05 47.45 5.92
CA ALA A 382 19.55 47.87 4.60
C ALA A 382 18.97 49.29 4.61
N LYS A 383 18.42 49.78 5.73
CA LYS A 383 17.99 51.18 5.87
C LYS A 383 19.18 52.13 6.02
N GLU A 384 20.22 51.74 6.76
CA GLU A 384 21.44 52.53 6.88
C GLU A 384 22.19 52.59 5.55
N GLU A 385 22.40 51.47 4.85
CA GLU A 385 22.99 51.46 3.50
C GLU A 385 22.18 52.29 2.49
N HIS A 386 20.84 52.21 2.53
CA HIS A 386 20.02 52.99 1.61
C HIS A 386 20.08 54.49 1.94
N LYS A 387 20.20 54.85 3.23
CA LYS A 387 20.39 56.23 3.66
C LYS A 387 21.77 56.74 3.26
N GLU A 388 22.82 55.96 3.49
CA GLU A 388 24.20 56.30 3.12
C GLU A 388 24.35 56.49 1.61
N LYS A 389 23.77 55.59 0.78
CA LYS A 389 23.69 55.77 -0.69
C LYS A 389 22.86 56.98 -1.12
N THR A 390 21.85 57.38 -0.35
CA THR A 390 21.06 58.59 -0.64
C THR A 390 21.87 59.84 -0.30
N ASP A 391 22.56 59.86 0.84
CA ASP A 391 23.44 60.96 1.25
C ASP A 391 24.67 61.08 0.32
N GLU A 392 25.16 59.96 -0.24
CA GLU A 392 26.21 59.92 -1.26
C GLU A 392 25.71 60.46 -2.62
N GLN A 393 24.51 60.08 -3.07
CA GLN A 393 23.88 60.68 -4.25
C GLN A 393 23.54 62.16 -4.09
N VAL A 394 23.19 62.63 -2.89
CA VAL A 394 22.98 64.06 -2.63
C VAL A 394 24.30 64.81 -2.78
N LYS A 395 25.40 64.31 -2.20
CA LYS A 395 26.74 64.90 -2.38
C LYS A 395 27.22 64.90 -3.83
N GLU A 396 27.02 63.78 -4.55
CA GLU A 396 27.42 63.69 -5.97
C GLU A 396 26.61 64.67 -6.85
N ASN A 397 25.35 64.94 -6.51
CA ASN A 397 24.53 65.95 -7.18
C ASN A 397 24.91 67.39 -6.78
N GLU A 398 25.29 67.64 -5.52
CA GLU A 398 25.84 68.93 -5.09
C GLU A 398 27.19 69.23 -5.74
N GLU A 399 28.10 68.24 -5.89
CA GLU A 399 29.33 68.39 -6.65
C GLU A 399 29.07 68.66 -8.14
N LYS A 400 28.10 67.97 -8.76
CA LYS A 400 27.70 68.24 -10.15
C LYS A 400 27.11 69.64 -10.34
N GLN A 401 26.27 70.13 -9.40
CA GLN A 401 25.77 71.51 -9.44
C GLN A 401 26.88 72.55 -9.23
N ASN A 402 27.87 72.26 -8.38
CA ASN A 402 29.04 73.12 -8.18
C ASN A 402 29.97 73.12 -9.41
N GLU A 403 30.15 71.98 -10.10
CA GLU A 403 30.83 71.95 -11.40
C GLU A 403 30.06 72.73 -12.47
N GLU A 404 28.74 72.62 -12.51
CA GLU A 404 27.90 73.26 -13.53
C GLU A 404 27.85 74.79 -13.34
N THR A 405 27.71 75.27 -12.09
CA THR A 405 27.88 76.70 -11.77
C THR A 405 29.32 77.17 -11.99
N GLY A 406 30.33 76.34 -11.74
CA GLY A 406 31.72 76.61 -12.12
C GLY A 406 31.90 76.80 -13.63
N LYS A 407 31.26 75.96 -14.44
CA LYS A 407 31.26 76.04 -15.92
C LYS A 407 30.48 77.25 -16.44
N ILE A 408 29.37 77.62 -15.80
CA ILE A 408 28.61 78.84 -16.14
C ILE A 408 29.44 80.10 -15.84
N ASN A 409 30.04 80.21 -14.64
CA ASN A 409 30.92 81.33 -14.28
C ASN A 409 32.18 81.40 -15.17
N ALA A 410 32.69 80.25 -15.63
CA ALA A 410 33.77 80.21 -16.61
C ALA A 410 33.28 80.68 -17.99
N HIS A 411 32.08 80.30 -18.43
CA HIS A 411 31.51 80.72 -19.70
C HIS A 411 31.18 82.22 -19.73
N GLU A 412 30.68 82.81 -18.63
CA GLU A 412 30.48 84.26 -18.50
C GLU A 412 31.83 85.00 -18.62
N LYS A 413 32.89 84.56 -17.93
CA LYS A 413 34.23 85.15 -18.11
C LYS A 413 34.80 84.99 -19.52
N ASP A 414 34.50 83.86 -20.17
CA ASP A 414 34.86 83.61 -21.56
C ASP A 414 34.02 84.41 -22.56
N GLN A 415 32.87 84.96 -22.13
CA GLN A 415 32.05 85.91 -22.89
C GLN A 415 32.51 87.35 -22.64
N GLU A 416 32.80 87.75 -21.41
CA GLU A 416 33.44 89.05 -21.09
C GLU A 416 34.76 89.22 -21.85
N MET A 417 35.64 88.20 -21.85
CA MET A 417 36.87 88.22 -22.66
C MET A 417 36.61 88.21 -24.18
N LYS A 418 35.45 87.74 -24.67
CA LYS A 418 35.11 87.77 -26.11
C LYS A 418 34.46 89.08 -26.53
N GLU A 419 33.78 89.79 -25.63
CA GLU A 419 33.31 91.16 -25.86
C GLU A 419 34.48 92.16 -25.83
N GLU A 420 35.44 92.04 -24.88
CA GLU A 420 36.68 92.84 -24.91
C GLU A 420 37.52 92.58 -26.19
N ASN A 421 37.60 91.33 -26.67
CA ASN A 421 38.28 91.00 -27.93
C ASN A 421 37.47 91.36 -29.20
N GLN A 422 36.15 91.60 -29.09
CA GLN A 422 35.35 92.14 -30.20
C GLN A 422 35.51 93.65 -30.34
N GLU A 423 35.71 94.40 -29.25
CA GLU A 423 36.07 95.82 -29.36
C GLU A 423 37.47 96.02 -29.97
N GLN A 424 38.42 95.10 -29.75
CA GLN A 424 39.74 95.15 -30.41
C GLN A 424 39.72 94.69 -31.89
N ASN A 425 38.83 93.77 -32.28
CA ASN A 425 38.73 93.28 -33.67
C ASN A 425 37.95 94.20 -34.63
N VAL A 426 37.47 95.35 -34.17
CA VAL A 426 36.87 96.38 -35.04
C VAL A 426 37.95 97.26 -35.69
N GLU A 427 39.17 97.34 -35.14
CA GLU A 427 40.30 98.06 -35.77
C GLU A 427 41.08 97.21 -36.79
N GLU A 428 41.00 95.87 -36.74
CA GLU A 428 41.80 94.97 -37.59
C GLU A 428 41.05 94.39 -38.81
N LYS A 429 39.88 94.94 -39.16
CA LYS A 429 39.14 94.63 -40.41
C LYS A 429 39.16 95.75 -41.46
N ALA A 430 40.22 96.56 -41.42
CA ALA A 430 40.49 97.62 -42.36
C ALA A 430 41.64 97.30 -43.36
N HIS A 431 41.94 96.03 -43.60
CA HIS A 431 42.79 95.58 -44.72
C HIS A 431 42.36 94.18 -45.20
N GLU A 432 42.74 93.83 -46.44
CA GLU A 432 42.56 92.52 -47.10
C GLU A 432 41.11 92.11 -47.42
N ASN A 433 40.47 92.93 -48.26
CA ASN A 433 39.43 92.49 -49.21
C ASN A 433 39.84 92.94 -50.63
N GLU A 434 40.76 92.23 -51.28
CA GLU A 434 41.10 92.40 -52.71
C GLU A 434 41.77 91.12 -53.27
N ALA A 435 41.61 90.86 -54.59
CA ALA A 435 42.05 89.67 -55.37
C ALA A 435 41.38 88.31 -54.99
N GLU A 436 40.33 87.85 -55.70
CA GLU A 436 40.34 87.13 -57.00
C GLU A 436 40.72 85.63 -56.86
N LYS A 437 39.85 84.64 -57.12
CA LYS A 437 39.24 84.20 -58.40
C LYS A 437 40.27 83.84 -59.49
N GLU A 438 40.46 82.54 -59.75
CA GLU A 438 40.03 81.85 -61.00
C GLU A 438 40.38 80.34 -61.00
N GLU A 439 39.63 79.61 -61.83
CA GLU A 439 39.81 78.31 -62.54
C GLU A 439 41.06 77.40 -62.29
N GLU A 440 41.12 76.11 -62.63
CA GLU A 440 40.23 74.95 -62.81
C GLU A 440 41.15 73.80 -63.33
N LYS A 441 40.84 72.52 -63.01
CA LYS A 441 41.19 71.27 -63.74
C LYS A 441 42.62 70.67 -63.83
N GLN A 442 42.54 69.34 -64.01
CA GLN A 442 43.37 68.37 -64.77
C GLN A 442 44.38 67.53 -63.94
N GLU A 443 44.55 66.20 -64.01
CA GLU A 443 43.89 64.96 -64.49
C GLU A 443 45.02 63.91 -64.74
N ASN A 444 44.89 62.68 -64.19
CA ASN A 444 45.60 61.40 -64.49
C ASN A 444 47.13 61.32 -64.78
N THR A 445 47.82 60.33 -64.16
CA THR A 445 48.43 59.15 -64.86
C THR A 445 49.12 58.10 -63.95
N ASP A 446 48.90 56.83 -64.30
CA ASP A 446 49.74 55.60 -64.30
C ASP A 446 50.64 55.09 -63.13
N THR A 447 50.23 53.89 -62.68
CA THR A 447 50.96 52.67 -62.27
C THR A 447 52.52 52.59 -62.25
N LYS A 448 53.10 51.96 -61.19
CA LYS A 448 53.70 50.58 -61.26
C LYS A 448 54.38 50.02 -59.97
N ASP A 449 54.30 48.69 -59.85
CA ASP A 449 55.29 47.69 -59.38
C ASP A 449 55.76 47.47 -57.90
N ILE A 450 55.33 46.31 -57.35
CA ILE A 450 56.14 45.16 -56.85
C ILE A 450 56.85 45.18 -55.45
N LYS A 451 56.26 44.39 -54.52
CA LYS A 451 56.81 43.40 -53.54
C LYS A 451 58.05 43.69 -52.66
N LYS A 452 57.89 43.56 -51.32
CA LYS A 452 58.24 42.34 -50.50
C LYS A 452 57.96 42.48 -48.99
N ASN A 453 57.41 41.41 -48.39
CA ASN A 453 57.59 40.78 -47.04
C ASN A 453 57.90 41.65 -45.77
N THR A 454 57.43 41.32 -44.54
CA THR A 454 57.17 40.00 -43.90
C THR A 454 56.22 40.14 -42.68
N GLU A 455 55.54 39.05 -42.26
CA GLU A 455 54.93 38.77 -40.92
C GLU A 455 53.83 39.74 -40.41
N THR A 456 52.70 39.38 -39.78
CA THR A 456 51.96 38.15 -39.35
C THR A 456 50.45 38.55 -39.19
N ASP A 457 49.42 37.78 -38.81
CA ASP A 457 49.28 36.43 -38.21
C ASP A 457 47.90 35.76 -38.51
N ASN A 458 47.76 34.47 -38.14
CA ASN A 458 46.57 33.71 -37.71
C ASN A 458 45.12 34.09 -38.14
N LYS A 459 44.51 33.28 -39.03
CA LYS A 459 43.29 32.47 -38.71
C LYS A 459 42.99 31.39 -39.76
N VAL A 460 42.56 30.21 -39.30
CA VAL A 460 42.41 28.97 -40.10
C VAL A 460 40.94 28.63 -40.39
N LYS A 461 40.67 27.98 -41.53
CA LYS A 461 39.38 27.38 -41.93
C LYS A 461 39.28 25.90 -41.49
N PRO A 462 38.08 25.33 -41.31
CA PRO A 462 37.90 23.88 -41.25
C PRO A 462 37.77 23.25 -42.66
N GLU A 463 38.33 22.05 -42.82
CA GLU A 463 38.08 21.11 -43.93
C GLU A 463 37.22 19.93 -43.46
N GLU A 464 36.70 19.15 -44.41
CA GLU A 464 35.86 17.97 -44.17
C GLU A 464 36.72 16.71 -43.92
N GLU A 465 36.32 15.84 -42.98
CA GLU A 465 36.96 14.54 -42.76
C GLU A 465 35.92 13.40 -42.79
N LYS A 466 36.27 12.31 -43.49
CA LYS A 466 35.46 11.07 -43.55
C LYS A 466 35.91 10.11 -42.47
N VAL A 467 34.95 9.47 -41.79
CA VAL A 467 35.21 8.38 -40.84
C VAL A 467 34.81 7.04 -41.47
N GLU A 468 35.76 6.12 -41.54
CA GLU A 468 35.57 4.73 -41.97
C GLU A 468 35.43 3.84 -40.72
N ILE A 469 34.50 2.88 -40.73
CA ILE A 469 34.17 2.03 -39.57
C ILE A 469 34.71 0.62 -39.79
N ASP A 470 35.54 0.16 -38.85
CA ASP A 470 36.14 -1.18 -38.82
C ASP A 470 35.10 -2.29 -38.55
N GLU A 471 34.74 -3.00 -39.62
CA GLU A 471 33.73 -4.06 -39.64
C GLU A 471 34.21 -5.38 -38.96
N GLU A 472 35.52 -5.65 -38.91
CA GLU A 472 36.04 -6.87 -38.27
C GLU A 472 35.82 -6.84 -36.75
N ARG A 473 35.93 -5.65 -36.14
CA ARG A 473 35.75 -5.46 -34.70
C ARG A 473 34.32 -5.72 -34.23
N PHE A 474 33.32 -5.52 -35.11
CA PHE A 474 31.92 -5.80 -34.79
C PHE A 474 31.63 -7.32 -34.79
N GLN A 475 32.09 -8.03 -35.81
CA GLN A 475 31.93 -9.50 -35.93
C GLN A 475 32.54 -10.26 -34.74
N GLN A 476 33.71 -9.82 -34.24
CA GLN A 476 34.38 -10.45 -33.11
C GLN A 476 33.64 -10.30 -31.77
N ILE A 477 32.81 -9.27 -31.60
CA ILE A 477 32.01 -9.06 -30.39
C ILE A 477 30.76 -9.95 -30.43
N THR A 478 30.06 -9.99 -31.58
CA THR A 478 28.84 -10.78 -31.77
C THR A 478 29.08 -12.28 -31.56
N ASN A 479 30.17 -12.82 -32.10
CA ASN A 479 30.48 -14.25 -31.96
C ASN A 479 30.79 -14.67 -30.51
N LYS A 480 31.37 -13.77 -29.69
CA LYS A 480 31.64 -14.02 -28.26
C LYS A 480 30.39 -14.02 -27.38
N ILE A 481 29.27 -13.45 -27.87
CA ILE A 481 27.98 -13.48 -27.17
C ILE A 481 27.30 -14.84 -27.41
N ILE A 482 27.31 -15.33 -28.66
CA ILE A 482 26.66 -16.58 -29.08
C ILE A 482 27.28 -17.83 -28.42
N GLU A 483 28.59 -17.85 -28.16
CA GLU A 483 29.23 -18.96 -27.44
C GLU A 483 28.88 -19.00 -25.94
N LYS A 484 28.40 -17.89 -25.37
CA LYS A 484 28.11 -17.80 -23.92
C LYS A 484 26.72 -18.33 -23.56
N GLU A 485 25.75 -18.23 -24.47
CA GLU A 485 24.36 -18.68 -24.25
C GLU A 485 24.17 -20.20 -24.39
N ASN A 486 25.14 -20.93 -24.96
CA ASN A 486 25.01 -22.38 -25.22
C ASN A 486 25.49 -23.30 -24.08
N LYS A 487 25.84 -22.76 -22.89
CA LYS A 487 26.39 -23.56 -21.78
C LYS A 487 25.42 -23.89 -20.63
N ASP A 488 24.30 -23.19 -20.51
CA ASP A 488 23.35 -23.38 -19.40
C ASP A 488 22.02 -24.00 -19.87
N LYS A 489 22.04 -25.32 -20.15
CA LYS A 489 20.84 -26.15 -20.28
C LYS A 489 20.86 -27.27 -19.25
N VAL A 490 20.09 -27.10 -18.18
CA VAL A 490 19.81 -28.15 -17.18
C VAL A 490 18.51 -28.86 -17.57
N ASP A 491 18.52 -30.19 -17.48
CA ASP A 491 17.44 -31.08 -17.93
C ASP A 491 16.15 -30.92 -17.08
N ILE A 492 15.04 -30.61 -17.73
CA ILE A 492 13.72 -30.41 -17.09
C ILE A 492 12.83 -31.62 -17.34
N ASN A 493 13.23 -32.78 -16.82
CA ASN A 493 12.44 -34.01 -16.85
C ASN A 493 12.46 -34.71 -15.49
N ASN A 494 11.75 -34.16 -14.48
CA ASN A 494 11.13 -34.90 -13.35
C ASN A 494 10.55 -33.95 -12.27
N VAL A 495 9.43 -33.27 -12.57
CA VAL A 495 8.58 -32.68 -11.52
C VAL A 495 7.14 -33.15 -11.73
N LYS A 496 6.75 -34.18 -10.97
CA LYS A 496 5.33 -34.55 -10.83
C LYS A 496 4.66 -33.54 -9.91
N LEU A 497 3.80 -32.70 -10.48
CA LEU A 497 2.87 -31.88 -9.70
C LEU A 497 1.79 -32.77 -9.10
N TYR A 498 1.53 -32.61 -7.80
CA TYR A 498 0.34 -33.19 -7.16
C TYR A 498 -0.83 -32.24 -7.38
N GLN A 499 -1.72 -32.63 -8.28
CA GLN A 499 -3.01 -32.00 -8.49
C GLN A 499 -3.92 -32.41 -7.31
N VAL A 500 -4.58 -31.43 -6.67
CA VAL A 500 -5.53 -31.68 -5.58
C VAL A 500 -6.93 -31.33 -6.10
N ASP A 501 -7.55 -32.29 -6.78
CA ASP A 501 -8.92 -32.16 -7.23
C ASP A 501 -9.87 -32.24 -6.03
N ALA A 502 -10.52 -31.13 -5.68
CA ALA A 502 -11.66 -31.13 -4.77
C ALA A 502 -12.92 -31.51 -5.57
N ALA A 503 -13.31 -32.78 -5.48
CA ALA A 503 -14.41 -33.32 -6.26
C ALA A 503 -15.76 -32.66 -5.89
N VAL A 504 -16.38 -32.01 -6.89
CA VAL A 504 -17.83 -31.75 -6.91
C VAL A 504 -18.53 -33.10 -6.99
N ASN A 505 -19.51 -33.35 -6.12
CA ASN A 505 -20.29 -34.58 -6.15
C ASN A 505 -21.77 -34.24 -6.42
N THR A 506 -22.17 -34.36 -7.69
CA THR A 506 -23.57 -34.40 -8.11
C THR A 506 -24.11 -35.82 -7.98
N ASP A 507 -25.37 -35.98 -7.56
CA ASP A 507 -26.01 -37.28 -7.36
C ASP A 507 -26.04 -38.14 -8.64
N GLU A 508 -25.67 -39.42 -8.52
CA GLU A 508 -26.23 -40.49 -9.37
C GLU A 508 -26.15 -41.88 -8.70
N GLU A 509 -27.09 -42.76 -9.04
CA GLU A 509 -27.40 -43.98 -8.28
C GLU A 509 -26.53 -45.22 -8.59
N ILE A 510 -26.18 -45.95 -7.52
CA ILE A 510 -26.19 -47.42 -7.40
C ILE A 510 -25.54 -48.26 -8.54
N LYS A 511 -24.37 -48.86 -8.22
CA LYS A 511 -24.13 -50.32 -8.37
C LYS A 511 -22.86 -50.80 -7.64
N LYS A 512 -23.04 -51.73 -6.69
CA LYS A 512 -21.99 -52.64 -6.17
C LYS A 512 -21.58 -53.64 -7.27
N PRO A 513 -20.31 -54.12 -7.35
CA PRO A 513 -19.91 -55.23 -6.47
C PRO A 513 -18.41 -55.43 -6.11
N LYS A 514 -18.26 -56.19 -5.01
CA LYS A 514 -17.21 -57.18 -4.68
C LYS A 514 -15.81 -56.75 -4.18
N GLU A 515 -15.38 -57.58 -3.23
CA GLU A 515 -14.15 -57.53 -2.44
C GLU A 515 -12.91 -57.92 -3.25
N THR A 516 -11.76 -57.35 -2.88
CA THR A 516 -10.54 -58.15 -2.68
C THR A 516 -9.65 -57.49 -1.62
N ILE A 517 -9.08 -58.33 -0.76
CA ILE A 517 -8.15 -57.97 0.33
C ILE A 517 -6.73 -58.19 -0.21
N ASP A 518 -5.77 -57.27 0.04
CA ASP A 518 -4.48 -57.61 0.65
C ASP A 518 -3.44 -56.47 0.72
N ASN A 519 -2.44 -56.66 1.60
CA ASN A 519 -1.13 -56.01 1.68
C ASN A 519 -1.01 -54.60 2.31
N VAL A 520 -1.14 -54.58 3.64
CA VAL A 520 -0.47 -53.59 4.50
C VAL A 520 1.04 -53.84 4.52
N LYS A 521 1.86 -52.79 4.30
CA LYS A 521 3.28 -52.77 4.71
C LYS A 521 3.56 -51.57 5.62
N LEU A 522 3.70 -51.88 6.91
CA LEU A 522 4.20 -50.95 7.93
C LEU A 522 5.72 -50.80 7.83
N TYR A 523 6.24 -49.58 7.90
CA TYR A 523 7.64 -49.31 8.25
C TYR A 523 7.72 -48.47 9.52
N LYS A 524 8.68 -48.83 10.38
CA LYS A 524 8.87 -48.28 11.74
C LYS A 524 9.64 -46.95 11.71
N PRO A 525 9.50 -46.11 12.77
CA PRO A 525 10.29 -44.89 12.92
C PRO A 525 11.74 -45.19 13.32
N ILE A 526 12.64 -44.25 12.99
CA ILE A 526 14.02 -44.19 13.48
C ILE A 526 14.14 -42.99 14.41
N ASN A 527 14.56 -43.23 15.66
CA ASN A 527 15.01 -42.20 16.59
C ASN A 527 16.53 -42.22 16.67
N SER A 528 17.14 -41.04 16.58
CA SER A 528 18.29 -40.62 17.39
C SER A 528 18.40 -39.09 17.34
#